data_AF-W4LMN1-F1
#
_entry.id   AF-W4LMN1-F1
#
_cell.length_a   1.000
_cell.length_b   1.000
_cell.length_c   1.000
_cell.angle_alpha   90.00
_cell.angle_beta   90.00
_cell.angle_gamma   90.00
#
_symmetry.space_group_name_H-M   'P 1'
#
loop_
_entity.id
_entity.type
_entity.pdbx_description
1 polymer ?
#
loop_
_entity_poly.entity_id
_entity_poly.type
_entity_poly.pdbx_seq_one_letter_code
_entity_poly.pdbx_strand_id
1 'polypeptide(L)'
;MSQTLLEMAKDLVTEQIRMGRVQAEDMQSLLRTTYDTLLRLQQYEMARDTAASPERPGADPSAIWKRSIAKHAVTCLECGNTFKQLSRRHLRIHDLDAKSYRAKYGIPRTQPLSARAATARRRELAMQIRPWEQAPSVRKASKKTAKKRG
;
A
#
# COMPACT_ATOMS: atom_id res chain seq x y z
N MET A 1 -6.10 -6.51 31.00
CA MET A 1 -4.68 -6.25 30.71
C MET A 1 -4.27 -7.13 29.55
N SER A 2 -3.74 -6.57 28.47
CA SER A 2 -3.21 -7.36 27.36
C SER A 2 -1.97 -8.12 27.83
N GLN A 3 -1.99 -9.45 27.77
CA GLN A 3 -0.83 -10.27 28.12
C GLN A 3 0.30 -10.02 27.12
N THR A 4 1.52 -9.89 27.62
CA THR A 4 2.71 -9.77 26.78
C THR A 4 3.08 -11.14 26.19
N LEU A 5 3.74 -11.15 25.04
CA LEU A 5 4.25 -12.39 24.43
C LEU A 5 5.12 -13.22 25.39
N LEU A 6 5.88 -12.53 26.24
CA LEU A 6 6.78 -13.13 27.20
C LEU A 6 6.00 -13.81 28.35
N GLU A 7 4.91 -13.21 28.81
CA GLU A 7 4.01 -13.82 29.79
C GLU A 7 3.33 -15.08 29.23
N MET A 8 2.81 -15.03 27.99
CA MET A 8 2.19 -16.19 27.34
C MET A 8 3.19 -17.33 27.11
N ALA A 9 4.40 -17.01 26.66
CA ALA A 9 5.46 -18.01 26.48
C ALA A 9 5.85 -18.66 27.82
N LYS A 10 5.96 -17.86 28.89
CA LYS A 10 6.25 -18.35 30.25
C LYS A 10 5.16 -19.33 30.71
N ASP A 11 3.89 -18.95 30.60
CA ASP A 11 2.76 -19.76 31.08
C ASP A 11 2.67 -21.11 30.32
N LEU A 12 2.87 -21.10 29.00
CA LEU A 12 2.90 -22.31 28.17
C LEU A 12 4.04 -23.26 28.54
N VAL A 13 5.24 -22.72 28.78
CA VAL A 13 6.41 -23.52 29.16
C VAL A 13 6.22 -24.10 30.57
N THR A 14 5.68 -23.33 31.51
CA THR A 14 5.39 -23.84 32.87
C THR A 14 4.39 -24.99 32.86
N GLU A 15 3.35 -24.91 32.00
CA GLU A 15 2.41 -26.01 31.85
C GLU A 15 3.05 -27.24 31.20
N GLN A 16 4.00 -27.07 30.27
CA GLN A 16 4.71 -28.21 29.70
C GLN A 16 5.67 -28.90 30.67
N ILE A 17 6.29 -28.13 31.57
CA ILE A 17 7.10 -28.68 32.67
C ILE A 17 6.18 -29.44 33.64
N ARG A 18 5.00 -28.89 33.97
CA ARG A 18 4.02 -29.53 34.86
C ARG A 18 3.50 -30.86 34.29
N MET A 19 3.36 -30.95 32.97
CA MET A 19 3.00 -32.20 32.26
C MET A 19 4.15 -33.20 32.14
N GLY A 20 5.36 -32.87 32.61
CA GLY A 20 6.53 -33.76 32.58
C GLY A 20 7.06 -34.05 31.17
N ARG A 21 6.77 -33.18 30.20
CA ARG A 21 7.12 -33.39 28.78
C ARG A 21 8.43 -32.74 28.33
N VAL A 22 9.22 -32.23 29.27
CA VAL A 22 10.42 -31.42 28.97
C VAL A 22 11.60 -31.93 29.79
N GLN A 23 12.68 -32.30 29.11
CA GLN A 23 13.97 -32.60 29.75
C GLN A 23 14.70 -31.30 30.09
N ALA A 24 15.55 -31.32 31.12
CA ALA A 24 16.23 -30.13 31.61
C ALA A 24 17.10 -29.45 30.53
N GLU A 25 17.73 -30.24 29.65
CA GLU A 25 18.54 -29.72 28.54
C GLU A 25 17.70 -28.98 27.49
N ASP A 26 16.43 -29.35 27.33
CA ASP A 26 15.55 -28.81 26.29
C ASP A 26 14.75 -27.58 26.74
N MET A 27 14.80 -27.21 28.02
CA MET A 27 14.01 -26.08 28.54
C MET A 27 14.32 -24.75 27.84
N GLN A 28 15.61 -24.46 27.59
CA GLN A 28 16.03 -23.22 26.95
C GLN A 28 15.64 -23.16 25.47
N SER A 29 15.80 -24.27 24.76
CA SER A 29 15.44 -24.38 23.34
C SER A 29 13.92 -24.29 23.15
N LEU A 30 13.16 -24.93 24.04
CA LEU A 30 11.70 -24.93 24.01
C LEU A 30 11.16 -23.52 24.25
N LEU A 31 11.65 -22.81 25.27
CA LEU A 31 11.23 -21.43 25.56
C LEU A 31 11.52 -20.46 24.41
N ARG A 32 12.70 -20.57 23.77
CA ARG A 32 13.03 -19.79 22.57
C ARG A 32 12.09 -20.12 21.41
N THR A 33 11.82 -21.41 21.20
CA THR A 33 10.97 -21.87 20.10
C THR A 33 9.52 -21.42 20.29
N THR A 34 8.95 -21.56 21.49
CA THR A 34 7.58 -21.06 21.76
C THR A 34 7.50 -19.55 21.59
N TYR A 35 8.46 -18.80 22.12
CA TYR A 35 8.50 -17.35 21.93
C TYR A 35 8.59 -16.96 20.45
N ASP A 36 9.47 -17.60 19.67
CA ASP A 36 9.58 -17.37 18.22
C ASP A 36 8.30 -17.73 17.47
N THR A 37 7.62 -18.82 17.84
CA THR A 37 6.34 -19.19 17.22
C THR A 37 5.24 -18.19 17.53
N LEU A 38 5.13 -17.73 18.78
CA LEU A 38 4.17 -16.71 19.17
C LEU A 38 4.47 -15.36 18.51
N LEU A 39 5.75 -14.99 18.40
CA LEU A 39 6.18 -13.80 17.68
C LEU A 39 5.81 -13.88 16.20
N ARG A 40 6.04 -15.03 15.55
CA ARG A 40 5.62 -15.26 14.17
C ARG A 40 4.11 -15.19 14.02
N LEU A 41 3.34 -15.79 14.93
CA LEU A 41 1.88 -15.74 14.90
C LEU A 41 1.36 -14.31 15.09
N GLN A 42 1.92 -13.54 16.03
CA GLN A 42 1.60 -12.14 16.21
C GLN A 42 1.94 -11.34 14.94
N GLN A 43 3.10 -11.59 14.32
CA GLN A 43 3.45 -10.99 13.03
C GLN A 43 2.48 -11.41 11.92
N TYR A 44 1.99 -12.65 11.91
CA TYR A 44 1.00 -13.12 10.95
C TYR A 44 -0.38 -12.49 11.18
N GLU A 45 -0.80 -12.29 12.42
CA GLU A 45 -2.04 -11.59 12.77
C GLU A 45 -1.95 -10.12 12.40
N MET A 46 -0.86 -9.46 12.77
CA MET A 46 -0.55 -8.10 12.32
C MET A 46 -0.47 -8.03 10.80
N ALA A 47 0.09 -9.05 10.12
CA ALA A 47 0.15 -9.16 8.65
C ALA A 47 -1.21 -9.48 8.00
N ARG A 48 -2.14 -10.10 8.73
CA ARG A 48 -3.51 -10.36 8.25
C ARG A 48 -4.38 -9.11 8.35
N ASP A 49 -4.25 -8.37 9.45
CA ASP A 49 -4.84 -7.03 9.58
C ASP A 49 -4.15 -6.02 8.63
N THR A 50 -2.92 -6.31 8.22
CA THR A 50 -2.15 -5.58 7.19
C THR A 50 -1.96 -6.40 5.91
N ALA A 51 -3.00 -7.08 5.43
CA ALA A 51 -3.09 -7.61 4.05
C ALA A 51 -3.10 -6.50 2.96
N ALA A 52 -2.46 -5.37 3.27
CA ALA A 52 -2.16 -4.24 2.43
C ALA A 52 -0.67 -3.82 2.48
N SER A 53 0.31 -4.61 2.92
CA SER A 53 1.70 -4.41 2.47
C SER A 53 2.68 -5.53 2.90
N PRO A 54 3.46 -6.13 1.97
CA PRO A 54 4.63 -6.90 2.34
C PRO A 54 5.88 -6.00 2.27
N GLU A 55 6.37 -5.57 3.44
CA GLU A 55 7.79 -5.24 3.57
C GLU A 55 8.58 -6.56 3.60
N ARG A 56 9.25 -6.86 2.47
CA ARG A 56 10.48 -7.65 2.50
C ARG A 56 11.62 -6.66 2.34
N PRO A 57 12.64 -6.67 3.22
CA PRO A 57 13.89 -6.01 2.95
C PRO A 57 14.61 -6.83 1.86
N GLY A 58 14.74 -6.29 0.64
CA GLY A 58 15.55 -6.93 -0.40
C GLY A 58 15.00 -6.91 -1.83
N ALA A 59 13.88 -6.25 -2.12
CA ALA A 59 13.46 -6.04 -3.51
C ALA A 59 13.81 -4.61 -3.92
N ASP A 60 14.51 -4.48 -5.06
CA ASP A 60 14.87 -3.22 -5.72
C ASP A 60 13.88 -2.07 -5.43
N PRO A 61 14.35 -0.85 -5.11
CA PRO A 61 13.47 0.31 -4.90
C PRO A 61 12.52 0.58 -6.10
N SER A 62 12.86 0.06 -7.28
CA SER A 62 12.02 0.12 -8.49
C SER A 62 10.82 -0.86 -8.50
N ALA A 63 10.72 -1.79 -7.55
CA ALA A 63 9.62 -2.76 -7.47
C ALA A 63 8.57 -2.43 -6.41
N ILE A 64 8.88 -1.58 -5.44
CA ILE A 64 8.00 -1.26 -4.29
C ILE A 64 6.75 -0.52 -4.77
N TRP A 65 6.89 0.42 -5.72
CA TRP A 65 5.76 1.17 -6.25
C TRP A 65 4.75 0.29 -7.02
N LYS A 66 5.21 -0.82 -7.62
CA LYS A 66 4.33 -1.75 -8.33
C LYS A 66 3.38 -2.47 -7.37
N ARG A 67 3.81 -2.68 -6.12
CA ARG A 67 3.01 -3.27 -5.04
C ARG A 67 2.03 -2.27 -4.43
N SER A 68 2.42 -1.00 -4.32
CA SER A 68 1.56 0.09 -3.84
C SER A 68 0.31 0.29 -4.71
N ILE A 69 0.40 0.07 -6.04
CA ILE A 69 -0.73 0.25 -6.96
C ILE A 69 -1.47 -1.09 -7.17
N ALA A 70 -2.49 -1.33 -6.35
CA ALA A 70 -3.37 -2.48 -6.47
C ALA A 70 -4.51 -2.28 -7.50
N LYS A 71 -5.30 -3.33 -7.72
CA LYS A 71 -6.42 -3.34 -8.69
C LYS A 71 -7.50 -2.31 -8.32
N HIS A 72 -7.89 -2.26 -7.04
CA HIS A 72 -9.01 -1.45 -6.54
C HIS A 72 -8.59 -0.30 -5.61
N ALA A 73 -7.34 -0.28 -5.15
CA ALA A 73 -6.80 0.73 -4.24
C ALA A 73 -5.33 1.03 -4.56
N VAL A 74 -4.82 2.11 -3.98
CA VAL A 74 -3.43 2.52 -3.98
C VAL A 74 -3.02 2.85 -2.56
N THR A 75 -1.94 2.25 -2.10
CA THR A 75 -1.39 2.47 -0.75
C THR A 75 -0.34 3.59 -0.80
N CYS A 76 -0.46 4.58 0.07
CA CYS A 76 0.55 5.63 0.19
C CYS A 76 1.83 5.06 0.83
N LEU A 77 2.96 5.17 0.15
CA LEU A 77 4.27 4.74 0.64
C LEU A 77 4.84 5.59 1.80
N GLU A 78 4.23 6.74 2.14
CA GLU A 78 4.67 7.59 3.27
C GLU A 78 3.90 7.27 4.56
N CYS A 79 2.60 7.00 4.46
CA CYS A 79 1.72 6.83 5.64
C CYS A 79 0.99 5.49 5.69
N GLY A 80 1.15 4.61 4.70
CA GLY A 80 0.47 3.31 4.66
C GLY A 80 -1.04 3.37 4.39
N ASN A 81 -1.64 4.56 4.30
CA ASN A 81 -3.08 4.69 4.06
C ASN A 81 -3.48 4.29 2.65
N THR A 82 -4.61 3.58 2.53
CA THR A 82 -5.17 3.12 1.25
C THR A 82 -6.20 4.09 0.69
N PHE A 83 -6.05 4.46 -0.58
CA PHE A 83 -6.96 5.36 -1.30
C PHE A 83 -7.33 4.81 -2.68
N LYS A 84 -8.44 5.26 -3.26
CA LYS A 84 -8.74 4.98 -4.68
C LYS A 84 -7.77 5.72 -5.62
N GLN A 85 -7.28 6.88 -5.18
CA GLN A 85 -6.30 7.71 -5.87
C GLN A 85 -5.52 8.56 -4.85
N LEU A 86 -4.20 8.60 -4.98
CA LEU A 86 -3.35 9.58 -4.31
C LEU A 86 -3.63 10.97 -4.88
N SER A 87 -4.38 11.76 -4.11
CA SER A 87 -4.73 13.12 -4.51
C SER A 87 -3.58 14.10 -4.20
N ARG A 88 -3.52 15.20 -4.94
CA ARG A 88 -2.61 16.33 -4.64
C ARG A 88 -2.84 16.93 -3.25
N ARG A 89 -4.02 16.72 -2.65
CA ARG A 89 -4.32 17.17 -1.29
C ARG A 89 -3.62 16.29 -0.27
N HIS A 90 -3.67 14.97 -0.46
CA HIS A 90 -3.00 14.03 0.44
C HIS A 90 -1.48 14.17 0.38
N LEU A 91 -0.91 14.29 -0.82
CA LEU A 91 0.54 14.47 -0.98
C LEU A 91 1.04 15.76 -0.29
N ARG A 92 0.24 16.83 -0.29
CA ARG A 92 0.55 18.07 0.41
C ARG A 92 0.60 17.94 1.94
N ILE A 93 -0.09 16.96 2.54
CA ILE A 93 0.01 16.69 3.98
C ILE A 93 1.42 16.18 4.32
N HIS A 94 2.09 15.57 3.35
CA HIS A 94 3.47 15.11 3.47
C HIS A 94 4.49 16.09 2.87
N ASP A 95 4.08 17.35 2.60
CA ASP A 95 4.89 18.36 1.91
C ASP A 95 5.49 17.89 0.57
N LEU A 96 4.80 16.94 -0.09
CA LEU A 96 5.23 16.35 -1.35
C LEU A 96 4.30 16.76 -2.49
N ASP A 97 4.91 16.93 -3.65
CA ASP A 97 4.20 17.03 -4.92
C ASP A 97 4.21 15.70 -5.67
N ALA A 98 3.26 15.52 -6.58
CA ALA A 98 3.19 14.29 -7.37
C ALA A 98 4.47 14.00 -8.17
N LYS A 99 5.25 15.02 -8.54
CA LYS A 99 6.55 14.85 -9.21
C LYS A 99 7.60 14.35 -8.21
N SER A 100 7.72 15.01 -7.06
CA SER A 100 8.67 14.67 -6.00
C SER A 100 8.40 13.28 -5.43
N TYR A 101 7.14 12.93 -5.21
CA TYR A 101 6.70 11.61 -4.77
C TYR A 101 7.16 10.52 -5.74
N ARG A 102 6.95 10.73 -7.06
CA ARG A 102 7.40 9.76 -8.07
C ARG A 102 8.91 9.61 -8.11
N ALA A 103 9.66 10.71 -8.00
CA ALA A 103 11.12 10.67 -7.98
C ALA A 103 11.66 9.93 -6.75
N LYS A 104 11.09 10.19 -5.57
CA LYS A 104 11.47 9.56 -4.30
C LYS A 104 11.32 8.04 -4.34
N TYR A 105 10.26 7.53 -4.97
CA TYR A 105 9.94 6.11 -5.03
C TYR A 105 10.23 5.44 -6.39
N GLY A 106 10.99 6.09 -7.28
CA GLY A 106 11.35 5.54 -8.58
C GLY A 106 10.16 5.23 -9.51
N ILE A 107 9.04 5.93 -9.34
CA ILE A 107 7.82 5.72 -10.12
C ILE A 107 7.95 6.40 -11.50
N PRO A 108 7.64 5.73 -12.62
CA PRO A 108 7.63 6.37 -13.93
C PRO A 108 6.71 7.58 -13.99
N ARG A 109 7.12 8.64 -14.70
CA ARG A 109 6.32 9.88 -14.83
C ARG A 109 4.96 9.66 -15.49
N THR A 110 4.87 8.67 -16.37
CA THR A 110 3.65 8.26 -17.08
C THR A 110 2.70 7.42 -16.22
N GLN A 111 3.18 6.89 -15.09
CA GLN A 111 2.38 6.02 -14.25
C GLN A 111 1.35 6.85 -13.43
N PRO A 112 0.06 6.50 -13.50
CA PRO A 112 -0.96 7.13 -12.67
C PRO A 112 -0.84 6.68 -11.21
N LEU A 113 -1.01 7.62 -10.28
CA LEU A 113 -1.06 7.36 -8.83
C LEU A 113 -2.48 6.98 -8.37
N SER A 114 -3.20 6.22 -9.20
CA SER A 114 -4.58 5.77 -8.97
C SER A 114 -4.72 4.28 -9.20
N ALA A 115 -5.77 3.68 -8.62
CA ALA A 115 -6.02 2.25 -8.75
C ALA A 115 -6.14 1.87 -10.24
N ARG A 116 -5.72 0.65 -10.59
CA ARG A 116 -5.76 0.19 -11.99
C ARG A 116 -7.17 0.25 -12.56
N ALA A 117 -8.17 -0.17 -11.77
CA ALA A 117 -9.58 -0.10 -12.16
C ALA A 117 -10.07 1.34 -12.39
N ALA A 118 -9.64 2.30 -11.57
CA ALA A 118 -10.01 3.71 -11.73
C ALA A 118 -9.41 4.31 -13.01
N THR A 119 -8.16 3.97 -13.32
CA THR A 119 -7.49 4.38 -14.54
C THR A 119 -8.15 3.77 -15.78
N ALA A 120 -8.47 2.48 -15.74
CA ALA A 120 -9.17 1.77 -16.82
C ALA A 120 -10.54 2.41 -17.11
N ARG A 121 -11.34 2.66 -16.07
CA ARG A 121 -12.66 3.30 -16.21
C ARG A 121 -12.58 4.69 -16.84
N ARG A 122 -11.59 5.50 -16.47
CA ARG A 122 -11.38 6.81 -17.12
C ARG A 122 -11.02 6.69 -18.59
N ARG A 123 -10.18 5.71 -18.94
CA ARG A 123 -9.80 5.45 -20.34
C ARG A 123 -11.03 5.07 -21.16
N GLU A 124 -11.87 4.19 -20.63
CA GLU A 124 -13.12 3.78 -21.28
C GLU A 124 -14.07 4.96 -21.49
N LEU A 125 -14.30 5.78 -20.45
CA LEU A 125 -15.10 7.00 -20.57
C LEU A 125 -14.53 7.99 -21.60
N ALA A 126 -13.22 8.16 -21.65
CA ALA A 126 -12.58 9.02 -22.63
C ALA A 126 -12.78 8.49 -24.07
N MET A 127 -12.72 7.17 -24.26
CA MET A 127 -13.00 6.54 -25.55
C MET A 127 -14.48 6.66 -25.94
N GLN A 128 -15.41 6.66 -24.98
CA GLN A 128 -16.83 6.85 -25.24
C GLN A 128 -17.17 8.30 -25.62
N ILE A 129 -16.59 9.28 -24.91
CA ILE A 129 -16.86 10.72 -25.12
C ILE A 129 -16.15 11.23 -26.40
N ARG A 130 -15.05 10.60 -26.80
CA ARG A 130 -14.18 10.99 -27.95
C ARG A 130 -13.90 12.50 -27.99
N PRO A 131 -13.42 13.11 -26.88
CA PRO A 131 -13.31 14.57 -26.80
C PRO A 131 -12.38 15.20 -27.85
N TRP A 132 -11.44 14.44 -28.42
CA TRP A 132 -10.56 14.89 -29.51
C TRP A 132 -11.29 15.15 -30.83
N GLU A 133 -12.46 14.54 -31.08
CA GLU A 133 -13.28 14.83 -32.27
C GLU A 133 -14.10 16.10 -32.12
N GLN A 134 -14.44 16.46 -30.89
CA GLN A 134 -15.13 17.72 -30.59
C GLN A 134 -14.15 18.90 -30.47
N ALA A 135 -12.87 18.65 -30.18
CA ALA A 135 -11.83 19.69 -30.12
C ALA A 135 -11.75 20.61 -31.36
N PRO A 136 -11.79 20.11 -32.62
CA PRO A 136 -11.79 21.00 -33.79
C PRO A 136 -13.09 21.81 -33.94
N SER A 137 -14.24 21.30 -33.50
CA SER A 137 -15.51 22.05 -33.58
C SER A 137 -15.55 23.21 -32.58
N VAL A 138 -15.08 22.97 -31.34
CA VAL A 138 -15.00 23.98 -30.29
C VAL A 138 -13.98 25.07 -30.65
N ARG A 139 -12.83 24.71 -31.25
CA ARG A 139 -11.84 25.69 -31.75
C ARG A 139 -12.38 26.57 -32.88
N LYS A 140 -13.21 26.02 -33.79
CA LYS A 140 -13.86 26.80 -34.86
C LYS A 140 -14.93 27.74 -34.30
N ALA A 141 -15.71 27.31 -33.31
CA ALA A 141 -16.72 28.15 -32.65
C ALA A 141 -16.10 29.34 -31.91
N SER A 142 -15.00 29.12 -31.17
CA SER A 142 -14.21 30.16 -30.49
C SER A 142 -13.64 31.22 -31.45
N LYS A 143 -13.17 30.81 -32.64
CA LYS A 143 -12.67 31.77 -33.65
C LYS A 143 -13.78 32.62 -34.27
N LYS A 144 -14.98 32.06 -34.45
CA LYS A 144 -16.14 32.81 -34.97
C LYS A 144 -16.66 33.86 -33.98
N THR A 145 -16.69 33.54 -32.68
CA THR A 145 -17.11 34.50 -31.65
C THR A 145 -16.11 35.63 -31.44
N ALA A 146 -14.80 35.36 -31.60
CA ALA A 146 -13.77 36.40 -31.57
C ALA A 146 -13.86 37.36 -32.78
N LYS A 147 -14.15 36.86 -33.99
CA LYS A 147 -14.29 37.67 -35.21
C LYS A 147 -15.58 38.51 -35.27
N LYS A 148 -16.60 38.20 -34.48
CA LYS A 148 -17.86 38.96 -34.43
C LYS A 148 -17.82 40.12 -33.41
N ARG A 149 -16.76 40.21 -32.60
CA ARG A 149 -16.59 41.18 -31.51
C ARG A 149 -15.54 42.26 -31.79
N GLY A 150 -14.90 42.23 -32.96
CA GLY A 150 -14.02 43.28 -33.49
C GLY A 150 -14.53 43.71 -34.85
#